data_AF-A0A7G8X198-F1
#
_entry.id   AF-A0A7G8X198-F1
#
_cell.length_a   1.000
_cell.length_b   1.000
_cell.length_c   1.000
_cell.angle_alpha   90.00
_cell.angle_beta   90.00
_cell.angle_gamma   90.00
#
_symmetry.space_group_name_H-M   'P 1'
#
loop_
_entity.id
_entity.type
_entity.pdbx_description
1 polymer ?
#
loop_
_entity_poly.entity_id
_entity_poly.type
_entity_poly.pdbx_seq_one_letter_code
_entity_poly.pdbx_strand_id
1 'polypeptide(L)'
;MEKFKRNDGMILTKTGLKNAILYGLLSGLVLATFLKGVELITHLTVYTLLLNVDYIPYINTFAFPELIEVGFHLLVSIALAICLYLLFVHLKISSRKQIIVTATTVCLIIGIALFPTTTFSDKTPDFRSFPSFSYWMAGHIIYGYILGYLLAKSKDN
;
A
#
# COMPACT_ATOMS: atom_id res chain seq x y z
N MET A 1 19.68 -29.34 24.89
CA MET A 1 18.38 -28.87 25.42
C MET A 1 17.95 -27.68 24.59
N GLU A 2 17.27 -27.97 23.48
CA GLU A 2 16.83 -26.97 22.50
C GLU A 2 15.70 -26.14 23.13
N LYS A 3 15.90 -24.82 23.27
CA LYS A 3 14.82 -23.92 23.68
C LYS A 3 13.76 -23.94 22.59
N PHE A 4 12.69 -24.71 22.80
CA PHE A 4 11.48 -24.67 22.01
C PHE A 4 10.87 -23.28 22.18
N LYS A 5 11.29 -22.34 21.31
CA LYS A 5 10.79 -20.96 21.31
C LYS A 5 9.33 -21.06 20.86
N ARG A 6 8.40 -20.96 21.82
CA ARG A 6 6.97 -20.97 21.57
C ARG A 6 6.69 -19.90 20.50
N ASN A 7 6.28 -20.35 19.32
CA ASN A 7 6.06 -19.48 18.18
C ASN A 7 4.69 -18.83 18.33
N ASP A 8 4.57 -17.91 19.28
CA ASP A 8 3.34 -17.19 19.50
C ASP A 8 3.17 -16.26 18.29
N GLY A 9 2.17 -16.58 17.46
CA GLY A 9 1.80 -15.84 16.25
C GLY A 9 1.48 -14.37 16.55
N MET A 10 1.29 -13.56 15.52
CA MET A 10 0.70 -12.23 15.75
C MET A 10 -0.67 -12.40 16.43
N ILE A 11 -0.94 -11.63 17.48
CA ILE A 11 -2.18 -11.70 18.26
C ILE A 11 -3.03 -10.46 17.98
N LEU A 12 -4.35 -10.64 17.88
CA LEU A 12 -5.31 -9.54 17.76
C LEU A 12 -5.30 -8.70 19.03
N THR A 13 -4.93 -7.43 18.93
CA THR A 13 -4.96 -6.48 20.04
C THR A 13 -5.49 -5.13 19.60
N LYS A 14 -6.08 -4.37 20.53
CA LYS A 14 -6.51 -2.98 20.27
C LYS A 14 -5.33 -2.10 19.85
N THR A 15 -4.17 -2.30 20.46
CA THR A 15 -2.93 -1.57 20.12
C THR A 15 -2.45 -1.94 18.73
N GLY A 16 -2.46 -3.22 18.35
CA GLY A 16 -2.11 -3.67 17.00
C GLY A 16 -3.02 -3.06 15.93
N LEU A 17 -4.33 -2.97 16.18
CA LEU A 17 -5.26 -2.33 15.26
C LEU A 17 -5.01 -0.83 15.12
N LYS A 18 -4.77 -0.12 16.25
CA LYS A 18 -4.38 1.30 16.23
C LYS A 18 -3.08 1.52 15.45
N ASN A 19 -2.10 0.66 15.66
CA ASN A 19 -0.83 0.68 14.95
C ASN A 19 -1.03 0.44 13.45
N ALA A 20 -1.89 -0.50 13.05
CA ALA A 20 -2.20 -0.74 11.65
C ALA A 20 -2.77 0.51 10.95
N ILE A 21 -3.67 1.25 11.61
CA ILE A 21 -4.20 2.53 11.10
C ILE A 21 -3.07 3.55 10.91
N LEU A 22 -2.25 3.76 11.94
CA LEU A 22 -1.13 4.70 11.89
C LEU A 22 -0.12 4.32 10.81
N TYR A 23 0.21 3.04 10.69
CA TYR A 23 1.21 2.58 9.74
C TYR A 23 0.69 2.62 8.31
N GLY A 24 -0.59 2.33 8.08
CA GLY A 24 -1.23 2.58 6.79
C GLY A 24 -1.09 4.04 6.37
N LEU A 25 -1.48 4.98 7.26
CA LEU A 25 -1.30 6.42 7.02
C LEU A 25 0.15 6.78 6.66
N LEU A 26 1.13 6.35 7.47
CA LEU A 26 2.54 6.67 7.24
C LEU A 26 3.06 6.07 5.93
N SER A 27 2.79 4.79 5.66
CA SER A 27 3.24 4.15 4.42
C SER A 27 2.56 4.74 3.19
N GLY A 28 1.27 5.09 3.28
CA GLY A 28 0.51 5.71 2.19
C GLY A 28 1.05 7.10 1.86
N LEU A 29 1.39 7.91 2.87
CA LEU A 29 2.02 9.22 2.67
C LEU A 29 3.40 9.11 2.00
N VAL A 30 4.20 8.11 2.38
CA VAL A 30 5.49 7.84 1.72
C VAL A 30 5.29 7.47 0.26
N LEU A 31 4.34 6.58 -0.05
CA LEU A 31 4.02 6.18 -1.43
C LEU A 31 3.55 7.37 -2.26
N ALA A 32 2.61 8.16 -1.75
CA ALA A 32 2.07 9.34 -2.41
C ALA A 32 3.18 10.35 -2.72
N THR A 33 4.05 10.63 -1.75
CA THR A 33 5.16 11.57 -1.90
C THR A 33 6.20 11.04 -2.90
N PHE A 34 6.51 9.75 -2.84
CA PHE A 34 7.44 9.11 -3.77
C PHE A 34 6.95 9.23 -5.22
N LEU A 35 5.70 8.80 -5.49
CA LEU A 35 5.17 8.86 -6.86
C LEU A 35 4.96 10.30 -7.33
N LYS A 36 4.60 11.24 -6.44
CA LYS A 36 4.56 12.66 -6.77
C LYS A 36 5.92 13.17 -7.23
N GLY A 37 7.00 12.81 -6.52
CA GLY A 37 8.36 13.14 -6.91
C GLY A 37 8.73 12.55 -8.27
N VAL A 38 8.37 11.29 -8.53
CA VAL A 38 8.60 10.65 -9.84
C VAL A 38 7.87 11.40 -10.95
N GLU A 39 6.59 11.72 -10.77
CA GLU A 39 5.79 12.44 -11.77
C GLU A 39 6.35 13.84 -12.04
N LEU A 40 6.77 14.57 -11.00
CA LEU A 40 7.38 15.89 -11.15
C LEU A 40 8.70 15.87 -11.95
N ILE A 41 9.49 14.81 -11.81
CA ILE A 41 10.82 14.68 -12.46
C ILE A 41 10.70 14.09 -13.87
N THR A 42 9.83 13.11 -14.06
CA THR A 42 9.74 12.32 -15.31
C THR A 42 8.58 12.72 -16.21
N HIS A 43 7.63 13.51 -15.69
CA HIS A 43 6.35 13.84 -16.33
C HIS A 43 5.46 12.63 -16.66
N LEU A 44 5.79 11.44 -16.15
CA LEU A 44 4.92 10.26 -16.22
C LEU A 44 3.83 10.38 -15.16
N THR A 45 2.57 10.28 -15.57
CA THR A 45 1.39 10.55 -14.72
C THR A 45 1.08 9.46 -13.67
N VAL A 46 2.12 8.86 -13.06
CA VAL A 46 2.01 7.75 -12.09
C VAL A 46 1.44 8.16 -10.73
N TYR A 47 1.60 9.43 -10.33
CA TYR A 47 0.97 9.97 -9.15
C TYR A 47 -0.49 10.28 -9.41
N THR A 48 -0.80 10.82 -10.59
CA THR A 48 -2.17 10.98 -11.07
C THR A 48 -2.89 9.63 -11.11
N LEU A 49 -2.23 8.55 -11.56
CA LEU A 49 -2.78 7.19 -11.47
C LEU A 49 -3.06 6.75 -10.03
N LEU A 50 -2.16 7.04 -9.09
CA LEU A 50 -2.32 6.69 -7.67
C LEU A 50 -3.61 7.28 -7.08
N LEU A 51 -3.92 8.51 -7.49
CA LEU A 51 -5.04 9.31 -7.01
C LEU A 51 -6.32 9.12 -7.84
N ASN A 52 -6.20 8.52 -9.01
CA ASN A 52 -7.30 8.40 -9.96
C ASN A 52 -8.51 7.69 -9.32
N VAL A 53 -9.67 8.32 -9.38
CA VAL A 53 -10.96 7.76 -8.93
C VAL A 53 -11.93 7.53 -10.08
N ASP A 54 -11.51 7.75 -11.33
CA ASP A 54 -12.37 7.69 -12.51
C ASP A 54 -12.96 6.29 -12.77
N TYR A 55 -12.32 5.24 -12.24
CA TYR A 55 -12.83 3.87 -12.33
C TYR A 55 -14.01 3.59 -11.38
N ILE A 56 -14.34 4.51 -10.47
CA ILE A 56 -15.45 4.36 -9.53
C ILE A 56 -16.70 5.04 -10.12
N PRO A 57 -17.77 4.28 -10.42
CA PRO A 57 -19.03 4.85 -10.91
C PRO A 57 -19.56 5.94 -9.97
N TYR A 58 -20.19 6.97 -10.54
CA TYR A 58 -20.72 8.16 -9.86
C TYR A 58 -19.65 9.13 -9.32
N ILE A 59 -18.54 8.63 -8.75
CA ILE A 59 -17.43 9.47 -8.26
C ILE A 59 -16.68 10.13 -9.43
N ASN A 60 -16.56 9.44 -10.55
CA ASN A 60 -15.89 9.92 -11.76
C ASN A 60 -16.50 11.17 -12.42
N THR A 61 -17.66 11.65 -11.93
CA THR A 61 -18.30 12.87 -12.43
C THR A 61 -17.84 14.14 -11.69
N PHE A 62 -17.09 14.00 -10.60
CA PHE A 62 -16.62 15.11 -9.78
C PHE A 62 -15.12 15.33 -9.97
N ALA A 63 -14.73 16.60 -10.13
CA ALA A 63 -13.33 17.00 -10.04
C ALA A 63 -13.00 17.32 -8.57
N PHE A 64 -12.24 16.45 -7.92
CA PHE A 64 -11.82 16.65 -6.54
C PHE A 64 -10.51 17.46 -6.48
N PRO A 65 -10.33 18.31 -5.46
CA PRO A 65 -9.02 18.83 -5.12
C PRO A 65 -8.06 17.69 -4.76
N GLU A 66 -6.78 17.84 -5.12
CA GLU A 66 -5.71 16.86 -4.85
C GLU A 66 -5.73 16.35 -3.39
N LEU A 67 -5.93 17.25 -2.42
CA LEU A 67 -5.97 16.89 -1.00
C LEU A 67 -7.07 15.85 -0.67
N ILE A 68 -8.22 15.94 -1.34
CA ILE A 68 -9.32 14.99 -1.16
C ILE A 68 -8.98 13.64 -1.82
N GLU A 69 -8.37 13.65 -3.01
CA GLU A 69 -7.95 12.42 -3.69
C GLU A 69 -6.85 11.67 -2.92
N VAL A 70 -5.87 12.40 -2.37
CA VAL A 70 -4.90 11.85 -1.42
C VAL A 70 -5.61 11.27 -0.20
N GLY A 71 -6.64 11.95 0.31
CA GLY A 71 -7.49 11.44 1.38
C GLY A 71 -8.11 10.08 1.06
N PHE A 72 -8.70 9.92 -0.13
CA PHE A 72 -9.24 8.64 -0.59
C PHE A 72 -8.16 7.55 -0.65
N HIS A 73 -6.99 7.87 -1.18
CA HIS A 73 -5.87 6.94 -1.24
C HIS A 73 -5.43 6.49 0.17
N LEU A 74 -5.33 7.43 1.12
CA LEU A 74 -4.96 7.13 2.50
C LEU A 74 -5.99 6.24 3.21
N LEU A 75 -7.29 6.41 2.92
CA LEU A 75 -8.32 5.51 3.44
C LEU A 75 -8.16 4.08 2.92
N VAL A 76 -7.87 3.91 1.63
CA VAL A 76 -7.57 2.59 1.05
C VAL A 76 -6.32 1.99 1.68
N SER A 77 -5.28 2.81 1.91
CA SER A 77 -4.03 2.38 2.56
C SER A 77 -4.26 1.92 4.01
N ILE A 78 -5.06 2.65 4.80
CA ILE A 78 -5.46 2.24 6.15
C ILE A 78 -6.21 0.90 6.10
N ALA A 79 -7.20 0.78 5.21
CA ALA A 79 -7.99 -0.44 5.08
C ALA A 79 -7.10 -1.64 4.74
N LEU A 80 -6.18 -1.48 3.78
CA LEU A 80 -5.21 -2.53 3.42
C LEU A 80 -4.29 -2.91 4.59
N ALA A 81 -3.80 -1.92 5.36
CA ALA A 81 -2.96 -2.18 6.53
C ALA A 81 -3.70 -2.98 7.61
N ILE A 82 -4.98 -2.64 7.88
CA ILE A 82 -5.84 -3.41 8.78
C ILE A 82 -6.04 -4.83 8.24
N CYS A 83 -6.37 -5.00 6.97
CA CYS A 83 -6.56 -6.31 6.34
C CYS A 83 -5.30 -7.19 6.45
N LEU A 84 -4.12 -6.63 6.17
CA LEU A 84 -2.85 -7.34 6.32
C LEU A 84 -2.57 -7.73 7.77
N TYR A 85 -2.82 -6.82 8.73
CA TYR A 85 -2.69 -7.14 10.15
C TYR A 85 -3.61 -8.30 10.56
N LEU A 86 -4.89 -8.25 10.17
CA LEU A 86 -5.85 -9.33 10.44
C LEU A 86 -5.45 -10.64 9.76
N LEU A 87 -4.93 -10.58 8.54
CA LEU A 87 -4.40 -11.75 7.82
C LEU A 87 -3.22 -12.38 8.58
N PHE A 88 -2.29 -11.57 9.07
CA PHE A 88 -1.13 -12.07 9.83
C PHE A 88 -1.54 -12.70 11.15
N VAL A 89 -2.54 -12.14 11.83
CA VAL A 89 -3.14 -12.74 13.02
C VAL A 89 -3.80 -14.08 12.68
N HIS A 90 -4.64 -14.11 11.65
CA HIS A 90 -5.38 -15.31 11.25
C HIS A 90 -4.46 -16.45 10.85
N LEU A 91 -3.42 -16.16 10.05
CA LEU A 91 -2.43 -17.12 9.60
C LEU A 91 -1.31 -17.38 10.63
N LYS A 92 -1.37 -16.73 11.80
CA LYS A 92 -0.36 -16.79 12.88
C LYS A 92 1.06 -16.50 12.38
N ILE A 93 1.20 -15.63 11.38
CA ILE A 93 2.50 -15.22 10.85
C ILE A 93 3.22 -14.41 11.93
N SER A 94 4.43 -14.84 12.25
CA SER A 94 5.14 -14.37 13.45
C SER A 94 6.53 -13.83 13.14
N SER A 95 7.15 -14.31 12.06
CA SER A 95 8.50 -13.93 11.68
C SER A 95 8.51 -12.59 10.98
N ARG A 96 9.37 -11.68 11.43
CA ARG A 96 9.60 -10.37 10.79
C ARG A 96 9.84 -10.49 9.29
N LYS A 97 10.65 -11.46 8.87
CA LYS A 97 10.92 -11.70 7.45
C LYS A 97 9.65 -12.10 6.70
N GLN A 98 8.85 -13.00 7.27
CA GLN A 98 7.59 -13.43 6.65
C GLN A 98 6.61 -12.26 6.53
N ILE A 99 6.43 -11.45 7.58
CA ILE A 99 5.56 -10.28 7.57
C ILE A 99 5.95 -9.30 6.45
N ILE A 100 7.23 -8.95 6.36
CA ILE A 100 7.72 -8.00 5.34
C ILE A 100 7.53 -8.57 3.93
N VAL A 101 7.92 -9.83 3.71
CA VAL A 101 7.80 -10.47 2.39
C VAL A 101 6.33 -10.58 1.99
N THR A 102 5.45 -11.08 2.86
CA THR A 102 4.03 -11.21 2.55
C THR A 102 3.39 -9.84 2.29
N ALA A 103 3.65 -8.82 3.11
CA ALA A 103 3.14 -7.48 2.87
C ALA A 103 3.59 -6.94 1.50
N THR A 104 4.87 -7.05 1.19
CA THR A 104 5.45 -6.58 -0.09
C THR A 104 4.85 -7.33 -1.27
N THR A 105 4.75 -8.66 -1.20
CA THR A 105 4.16 -9.49 -2.25
C THR A 105 2.69 -9.15 -2.49
N VAL A 106 1.88 -8.98 -1.43
CA VAL A 106 0.48 -8.59 -1.58
C VAL A 106 0.37 -7.21 -2.23
N CYS A 107 1.19 -6.24 -1.82
CA CYS A 107 1.19 -4.90 -2.40
C CYS A 107 1.63 -4.91 -3.88
N LEU A 108 2.59 -5.77 -4.24
CA LEU A 108 2.98 -5.99 -5.64
C LEU A 108 1.81 -6.56 -6.47
N ILE A 109 1.12 -7.58 -5.96
CA ILE A 109 -0.04 -8.17 -6.64
C ILE A 109 -1.14 -7.11 -6.84
N ILE A 110 -1.41 -6.29 -5.81
CA ILE A 110 -2.35 -5.17 -5.90
C ILE A 110 -1.89 -4.15 -6.95
N GLY A 111 -0.62 -3.75 -6.92
CA GLY A 111 -0.07 -2.82 -7.91
C GLY A 111 -0.23 -3.33 -9.35
N ILE A 112 0.05 -4.61 -9.59
CA ILE A 112 -0.17 -5.25 -10.90
C ILE A 112 -1.65 -5.24 -11.28
N ALA A 113 -2.54 -5.60 -10.34
CA ALA A 113 -3.98 -5.65 -10.58
C ALA A 113 -4.59 -4.27 -10.84
N LEU A 114 -4.02 -3.21 -10.26
CA LEU A 114 -4.50 -1.84 -10.39
C LEU A 114 -3.95 -1.11 -11.62
N PHE A 115 -2.78 -1.49 -12.13
CA PHE A 115 -2.21 -0.79 -13.29
C PHE A 115 -3.12 -0.78 -14.54
N PRO A 116 -3.89 -1.84 -14.88
CA PRO A 116 -4.88 -1.82 -15.95
C PRO A 116 -5.95 -0.73 -15.83
N THR A 117 -6.19 -0.19 -14.63
CA THR A 117 -7.16 0.92 -14.43
C THR A 117 -6.76 2.20 -15.15
N THR A 118 -5.51 2.29 -15.61
CA THR A 118 -5.06 3.33 -16.55
C THR A 118 -5.96 3.43 -17.80
N THR A 119 -6.49 2.31 -18.26
CA THR A 119 -7.37 2.26 -19.44
C THR A 119 -8.74 2.92 -19.23
N PHE A 120 -9.09 3.27 -17.99
CA PHE A 120 -10.35 3.92 -17.65
C PHE A 120 -10.25 5.45 -17.55
N SER A 121 -9.07 6.03 -17.77
CA SER A 121 -8.88 7.48 -17.67
C SER A 121 -7.77 8.00 -18.57
N ASP A 122 -8.09 9.00 -19.38
CA ASP A 122 -7.14 9.71 -20.24
C ASP A 122 -6.10 10.55 -19.46
N LYS A 123 -6.30 10.75 -18.14
CA LYS A 123 -5.38 11.50 -17.27
C LYS A 123 -4.19 10.65 -16.80
N THR A 124 -4.28 9.34 -16.93
CA THR A 124 -3.30 8.39 -16.39
C THR A 124 -2.29 7.96 -17.45
N PRO A 125 -1.19 7.28 -17.08
CA PRO A 125 -0.18 6.89 -18.06
C PRO A 125 -0.73 5.90 -19.08
N ASP A 126 -0.10 5.84 -20.26
CA ASP A 126 -0.39 4.78 -21.22
C ASP A 126 -0.19 3.40 -20.58
N PHE A 127 -1.19 2.52 -20.72
CA PHE A 127 -1.16 1.14 -20.21
C PHE A 127 0.05 0.32 -20.70
N ARG A 128 0.62 0.66 -21.85
CA ARG A 128 1.81 0.01 -22.43
C ARG A 128 3.11 0.69 -22.01
N SER A 129 3.06 1.76 -21.21
CA SER A 129 4.23 2.50 -20.74
C SER A 129 5.03 1.68 -19.73
N PHE A 130 6.06 0.99 -20.21
CA PHE A 130 6.98 0.23 -19.36
C PHE A 130 7.66 1.09 -18.26
N PRO A 131 8.12 2.33 -18.54
CA PRO A 131 8.64 3.20 -17.48
C PRO A 131 7.61 3.50 -16.38
N SER A 132 6.36 3.82 -16.76
CA SER A 132 5.30 4.11 -15.80
C SER A 132 4.97 2.91 -14.94
N PHE A 133 4.85 1.72 -15.56
CA PHE A 133 4.66 0.47 -14.84
C PHE A 133 5.81 0.20 -13.86
N SER A 134 7.06 0.43 -14.28
CA SER A 134 8.24 0.18 -13.44
C SER A 134 8.27 1.08 -12.20
N TYR A 135 8.02 2.39 -12.35
CA TYR A 135 7.94 3.31 -11.22
C TYR A 135 6.74 3.03 -10.31
N TRP A 136 5.58 2.69 -10.91
CA TRP A 136 4.40 2.25 -10.18
C TRP A 136 4.72 1.04 -9.29
N MET A 137 5.38 0.02 -9.85
CA MET A 137 5.77 -1.16 -9.10
C MET A 137 6.83 -0.87 -8.03
N ALA A 138 7.81 -0.01 -8.34
CA ALA A 138 8.80 0.44 -7.36
C ALA A 138 8.14 1.12 -6.15
N GLY A 139 7.14 1.98 -6.39
CA GLY A 139 6.33 2.58 -5.33
C GLY A 139 5.67 1.52 -4.45
N HIS A 140 5.03 0.52 -5.06
CA HIS A 140 4.34 -0.55 -4.33
C HIS A 140 5.30 -1.44 -3.53
N ILE A 141 6.52 -1.66 -4.01
CA ILE A 141 7.58 -2.34 -3.25
C ILE A 141 7.96 -1.51 -2.02
N ILE A 142 8.23 -0.22 -2.20
CA ILE A 142 8.59 0.70 -1.11
C ILE A 142 7.48 0.73 -0.06
N TYR A 143 6.23 0.89 -0.50
CA TYR A 143 5.04 0.87 0.36
C TYR A 143 4.93 -0.42 1.17
N GLY A 144 4.93 -1.56 0.50
CA GLY A 144 4.74 -2.87 1.14
C GLY A 144 5.89 -3.22 2.10
N TYR A 145 7.12 -2.84 1.75
CA TYR A 145 8.28 -3.01 2.62
C TYR A 145 8.16 -2.18 3.90
N ILE A 146 7.85 -0.88 3.78
CA ILE A 146 7.71 0.02 4.93
C ILE A 146 6.57 -0.44 5.83
N LEU A 147 5.39 -0.72 5.26
CA LEU A 147 4.24 -1.19 6.02
C LEU A 147 4.54 -2.50 6.75
N GLY A 148 5.11 -3.48 6.03
CA GLY A 148 5.51 -4.76 6.61
C GLY A 148 6.56 -4.61 7.71
N TYR A 149 7.53 -3.71 7.54
CA TYR A 149 8.54 -3.41 8.54
C TYR A 149 7.92 -2.82 9.82
N LEU A 150 7.02 -1.84 9.67
CA LEU A 150 6.35 -1.18 10.80
C LEU A 150 5.46 -2.16 11.57
N LEU A 151 4.66 -2.96 10.85
CA LEU A 151 3.82 -4.01 11.45
C LEU A 151 4.66 -5.05 12.19
N ALA A 152 5.78 -5.50 11.60
CA ALA A 152 6.66 -6.45 12.24
C ALA A 152 7.33 -5.88 13.49
N LYS A 153 7.82 -4.63 13.44
CA LYS A 153 8.44 -3.96 14.60
C LYS A 153 7.47 -3.79 15.76
N SER A 154 6.20 -3.50 15.47
CA SER A 154 5.19 -3.28 16.50
C SER A 154 4.82 -4.53 17.30
N LYS A 155 5.09 -5.71 16.76
CA LYS A 155 4.93 -6.98 17.48
C LYS A 155 5.98 -7.12 18.60
N ASP A 156 7.16 -6.55 18.41
CA ASP A 156 8.29 -6.72 19.32
C ASP A 156 8.25 -5.73 20.51
N ASN A 157 7.27 -4.82 20.55
CA ASN A 157 7.05 -3.83 21.62
C ASN A 157 5.84 -4.20 22.48
#